data_AF-A0A1W1CF87-F1
#
_entry.id   AF-A0A1W1CF87-F1
#
_cell.length_a   1.000
_cell.length_b   1.000
_cell.length_c   1.000
_cell.angle_alpha   90.00
_cell.angle_beta   90.00
_cell.angle_gamma   90.00
#
_symmetry.space_group_name_H-M   'P 1'
#
loop_
_entity.id
_entity.type
_entity.pdbx_description
1 polymer ?
#
loop_
_entity_poly.entity_id
_entity_poly.type
_entity_poly.pdbx_seq_one_letter_code
_entity_poly.pdbx_strand_id
1 'polypeptide(L)'
;MIPYEQRAEIVANIKCVDKVIPEESWEQKVSDVKKYGVDIFAIGDDWTGEFDFLKEYCEVVYLERTKDISTTQLKKSLANFMSIPKEDIINAFEVIELLKKDFE
;
A
#
# COMPACT_ATOMS: atom_id res chain seq x y z
N MET A 1 10.67 -4.66 5.43
CA MET A 1 9.85 -3.45 5.14
C MET A 1 10.19 -3.01 3.72
N ILE A 2 9.21 -2.75 2.86
CA ILE A 2 9.46 -2.38 1.44
C ILE A 2 9.96 -0.91 1.39
N PRO A 3 11.14 -0.62 0.79
CA PRO A 3 11.67 0.73 0.65
C PRO A 3 10.70 1.70 -0.04
N TYR A 4 10.83 3.00 0.23
CA TYR A 4 10.03 4.04 -0.42
C TYR A 4 10.11 3.96 -1.95
N GLU A 5 11.31 3.89 -2.51
CA GLU A 5 11.54 3.85 -3.97
C GLU A 5 10.74 2.72 -4.64
N GLN A 6 10.77 1.52 -4.06
CA GLN A 6 10.02 0.38 -4.58
C GLN A 6 8.51 0.59 -4.49
N ARG A 7 8.00 1.18 -3.39
CA ARG A 7 6.57 1.49 -3.27
C ARG A 7 6.14 2.59 -4.23
N ALA A 8 6.95 3.62 -4.39
CA ALA A 8 6.69 4.72 -5.29
C ALA A 8 6.65 4.25 -6.75
N GLU A 9 7.58 3.38 -7.15
CA GLU A 9 7.63 2.76 -8.48
C GLU A 9 6.36 1.94 -8.76
N ILE A 10 5.91 1.13 -7.80
CA ILE A 10 4.67 0.35 -7.94
C ILE A 10 3.46 1.29 -8.12
N VAL A 11 3.34 2.32 -7.29
CA VAL A 11 2.21 3.25 -7.34
C VAL A 11 2.21 4.07 -8.62
N ALA A 12 3.38 4.49 -9.10
CA ALA A 12 3.54 5.25 -10.34
C ALA A 12 3.11 4.48 -11.59
N ASN A 13 3.03 3.15 -11.53
CA ASN A 13 2.58 2.31 -12.64
C ASN A 13 1.08 1.93 -12.57
N ILE A 14 0.32 2.49 -11.63
CA ILE A 14 -1.14 2.32 -11.57
C ILE A 14 -1.79 3.24 -12.60
N LYS A 15 -2.75 2.72 -13.38
CA LYS A 15 -3.39 3.42 -14.51
C LYS A 15 -3.92 4.83 -14.20
N CYS A 16 -4.35 5.08 -12.96
CA CYS A 16 -4.94 6.36 -12.54
C CYS A 16 -3.96 7.26 -11.77
N VAL A 17 -2.66 6.97 -11.80
CA VAL A 17 -1.63 7.75 -11.10
C VAL A 17 -0.76 8.47 -12.12
N ASP A 18 -0.85 9.80 -12.14
CA ASP A 18 0.00 10.65 -12.99
C ASP A 18 1.34 11.01 -12.32
N LYS A 19 1.35 11.13 -10.99
CA LYS A 19 2.51 11.57 -10.22
C LYS A 19 2.53 10.98 -8.81
N VAL A 20 3.73 10.60 -8.37
CA VAL A 20 4.01 10.21 -6.97
C VAL A 20 5.00 11.20 -6.38
N ILE A 21 4.77 11.62 -5.14
CA ILE A 21 5.64 12.50 -4.36
C ILE A 21 5.90 11.88 -2.98
N PRO A 22 7.05 12.16 -2.34
CA PRO A 22 7.32 11.71 -0.99
C PRO A 22 6.47 12.48 0.04
N GLU A 23 6.01 11.74 1.05
CA GLU A 23 5.40 12.29 2.26
C GLU A 23 6.38 12.11 3.42
N GLU A 24 6.90 13.21 3.94
CA GLU A 24 7.90 13.31 5.00
C GLU A 24 7.30 13.85 6.31
N SER A 25 6.21 14.63 6.24
CA SER A 25 5.54 15.19 7.43
C SER A 25 4.04 15.45 7.23
N TRP A 26 3.33 15.84 8.29
CA TRP A 26 1.93 16.23 8.21
C TRP A 26 1.77 17.67 7.70
N GLU A 27 2.69 18.54 8.10
CA GLU A 27 2.68 19.97 7.83
C GLU A 27 2.88 20.27 6.33
N GLN A 28 3.51 19.36 5.59
CA GLN A 28 3.76 19.55 4.16
C GLN A 28 2.47 19.63 3.33
N LYS A 29 1.34 19.09 3.82
CA LYS A 29 0.09 18.98 3.05
C LYS A 29 -0.40 20.34 2.53
N VAL A 30 -0.31 21.38 3.36
CA VAL A 30 -0.71 22.74 2.95
C VAL A 30 0.20 23.25 1.84
N SER A 31 1.51 23.02 1.95
CA SER A 31 2.46 23.44 0.92
C SER A 31 2.29 22.65 -0.37
N ASP A 32 1.99 21.35 -0.28
CA ASP A 32 1.78 20.49 -1.44
C ASP A 32 0.53 20.88 -2.21
N VAL A 33 -0.59 21.12 -1.53
CA VAL A 33 -1.84 21.59 -2.14
C VAL A 33 -1.59 22.87 -2.94
N LYS A 34 -0.88 23.84 -2.35
CA LYS A 34 -0.55 25.11 -3.03
C LYS A 34 0.44 24.93 -4.18
N LYS A 35 1.49 24.12 -3.97
CA LYS A 35 2.58 23.92 -4.93
C LYS A 35 2.12 23.21 -6.19
N TYR A 36 1.25 22.19 -6.03
CA TYR A 36 0.76 21.39 -7.15
C TYR A 36 -0.60 21.85 -7.67
N GLY A 37 -1.20 22.90 -7.07
CA GLY A 37 -2.50 23.41 -7.49
C GLY A 37 -3.59 22.36 -7.35
N VAL A 38 -3.64 21.68 -6.19
CA VAL A 38 -4.59 20.59 -5.96
C VAL A 38 -5.99 21.17 -5.76
N ASP A 39 -6.92 20.78 -6.63
CA ASP A 39 -8.33 21.16 -6.50
C ASP A 39 -9.09 20.29 -5.49
N ILE A 40 -8.74 18.99 -5.40
CA ILE A 40 -9.42 18.00 -4.54
C ILE A 40 -8.39 17.17 -3.78
N PHE A 41 -8.49 17.16 -2.45
CA PHE A 41 -7.82 16.23 -1.55
C PHE A 41 -8.78 15.10 -1.16
N ALA A 42 -8.45 13.86 -1.53
CA ALA A 42 -9.27 12.68 -1.23
C ALA A 42 -8.54 11.70 -0.31
N ILE A 43 -9.23 11.20 0.72
CA ILE A 43 -8.71 10.19 1.65
C ILE A 43 -9.85 9.29 2.15
N GLY A 44 -9.54 8.12 2.71
CA GLY A 44 -10.55 7.24 3.31
C GLY A 44 -11.30 7.91 4.48
N ASP A 45 -12.55 7.51 4.67
CA ASP A 45 -13.47 8.00 5.72
C ASP A 45 -13.01 7.75 7.16
N ASP A 46 -12.04 6.86 7.40
CA ASP A 46 -11.39 6.70 8.71
C ASP A 46 -10.74 8.00 9.22
N TRP A 47 -10.44 8.94 8.31
CA TRP A 47 -9.81 10.23 8.61
C TRP A 47 -10.80 11.39 8.62
N THR A 48 -12.11 11.12 8.66
CA THR A 48 -13.14 12.16 8.61
C THR A 48 -12.90 13.22 9.69
N GLY A 49 -12.77 14.48 9.25
CA GLY A 49 -12.56 15.64 10.11
C GLY A 49 -11.09 16.00 10.37
N GLU A 50 -10.15 15.05 10.22
CA GLU A 50 -8.73 15.27 10.53
C GLU A 50 -8.06 16.25 9.56
N PHE A 51 -8.49 16.27 8.29
CA PHE A 51 -7.90 17.12 7.25
C PHE A 51 -8.77 18.31 6.87
N ASP A 52 -9.75 18.66 7.71
CA ASP A 52 -10.68 19.76 7.43
C ASP A 52 -9.98 21.13 7.35
N PHE A 53 -8.79 21.26 7.93
CA PHE A 53 -7.94 22.45 7.78
C PHE A 53 -7.48 22.70 6.33
N LEU A 54 -7.56 21.70 5.44
CA LEU A 54 -7.25 21.86 4.02
C LEU A 54 -8.40 22.46 3.21
N LYS A 55 -9.61 22.55 3.78
CA LYS A 55 -10.80 23.11 3.11
C LYS A 55 -10.64 24.59 2.73
N GLU A 56 -9.71 25.31 3.36
CA GLU A 56 -9.35 26.68 2.99
C GLU A 56 -8.61 26.75 1.64
N TYR A 57 -7.99 25.64 1.22
CA TYR A 57 -7.10 25.59 0.05
C TYR A 57 -7.63 24.73 -1.10
N CYS A 58 -8.44 23.70 -0.81
CA CYS A 58 -8.97 22.75 -1.79
C CYS A 58 -10.24 22.06 -1.27
N GLU A 59 -10.97 21.34 -2.13
CA GLU A 59 -12.09 20.49 -1.71
C GLU A 59 -11.56 19.26 -0.96
N VAL A 60 -12.14 18.94 0.20
CA VAL A 60 -11.75 17.76 0.99
C VAL A 60 -12.85 16.71 0.91
N VAL A 61 -12.52 15.55 0.33
CA VAL A 61 -13.45 14.43 0.09
C VAL A 61 -13.02 13.21 0.90
N TYR A 62 -13.96 12.68 1.69
CA TYR A 62 -13.77 11.44 2.45
C TYR A 62 -14.48 10.28 1.73
N LEU A 63 -13.70 9.31 1.26
CA LEU A 63 -14.18 8.16 0.49
C LEU A 63 -14.53 7.00 1.42
N GLU A 64 -15.74 6.44 1.27
CA GLU A 64 -16.13 5.23 2.00
C GLU A 64 -15.15 4.09 1.71
N ARG A 65 -14.70 3.40 2.76
CA ARG A 65 -13.86 2.22 2.58
C ARG A 65 -14.57 1.15 1.77
N THR A 66 -13.81 0.51 0.89
CA THR A 66 -14.24 -0.75 0.28
C THR A 66 -14.41 -1.80 1.37
N LYS A 67 -15.62 -2.32 1.51
CA LYS A 67 -15.93 -3.42 2.43
C LYS A 67 -15.07 -4.63 2.06
N ASP A 68 -14.58 -5.34 3.07
CA ASP A 68 -13.88 -6.64 2.95
C ASP A 68 -12.46 -6.64 2.33
N ILE A 69 -11.81 -5.47 2.12
CA ILE A 69 -10.40 -5.39 1.72
C ILE A 69 -9.58 -4.68 2.80
N SER A 70 -8.78 -5.46 3.56
CA SER A 70 -7.91 -4.93 4.61
C SER A 70 -6.47 -5.43 4.44
N THR A 71 -5.53 -4.49 4.35
CA THR A 71 -4.09 -4.77 4.38
C THR A 71 -3.67 -5.47 5.67
N THR A 72 -4.40 -5.29 6.77
CA THR A 72 -4.18 -6.00 8.03
C THR A 72 -4.53 -7.49 7.92
N GLN A 73 -5.62 -7.84 7.23
CA GLN A 73 -5.99 -9.24 7.00
C GLN A 73 -4.98 -9.92 6.08
N LEU A 74 -4.58 -9.28 4.97
CA LEU A 74 -3.55 -9.80 4.07
C LEU A 74 -2.21 -10.02 4.81
N LYS A 75 -1.77 -9.05 5.63
CA LYS A 75 -0.55 -9.19 6.43
C LYS A 75 -0.62 -10.35 7.42
N LYS A 76 -1.77 -10.58 8.07
CA LYS A 76 -1.96 -11.73 8.96
C LYS A 76 -1.88 -13.07 8.21
N SER A 77 -2.52 -13.17 7.05
CA SER A 77 -2.44 -14.38 6.21
C SER A 77 -1.01 -14.64 5.73
N LEU A 78 -0.27 -13.59 5.36
CA LEU A 78 1.12 -13.73 4.92
C LEU A 78 2.09 -14.03 6.08
N ALA A 79 1.79 -13.59 7.30
CA ALA A 79 2.65 -13.82 8.47
C ALA A 79 2.90 -15.32 8.71
N ASN A 80 1.89 -16.16 8.50
CA ASN A 80 2.01 -17.62 8.62
C ASN A 80 3.02 -18.22 7.63
N PHE A 81 3.17 -17.60 6.45
CA PHE A 81 4.18 -18.01 5.48
C PHE A 81 5.55 -17.41 5.78
N MET A 82 5.60 -16.17 6.27
CA MET A 82 6.87 -15.51 6.64
C MET A 82 7.53 -16.11 7.90
N SER A 83 6.77 -16.82 8.73
CA SER A 83 7.32 -17.57 9.87
C SER A 83 8.01 -18.87 9.48
N ILE A 84 7.87 -19.32 8.24
CA ILE A 84 8.51 -20.55 7.77
C ILE A 84 9.95 -20.21 7.35
N PRO A 85 10.97 -20.85 7.93
CA PRO A 85 12.35 -20.69 7.50
C PRO A 85 12.51 -21.00 6.01
N LYS A 86 13.39 -20.24 5.34
CA LYS A 86 13.65 -20.41 3.91
C LYS A 86 14.13 -21.83 3.59
N GLU A 87 15.01 -22.40 4.42
CA GLU A 87 15.46 -23.79 4.31
C GLU A 87 14.31 -24.79 4.29
N ASP A 88 13.30 -24.63 5.14
CA ASP A 88 12.17 -25.57 5.21
C ASP A 88 11.32 -25.52 3.93
N ILE A 89 11.16 -24.34 3.33
CA ILE A 89 10.47 -24.18 2.05
C ILE A 89 11.28 -24.86 0.93
N ILE A 90 12.60 -24.69 0.90
CA ILE A 90 13.47 -25.31 -0.10
C ILE A 90 13.42 -26.84 0.00
N ASN A 91 13.57 -27.37 1.21
CA ASN A 91 13.50 -28.80 1.47
C ASN A 91 12.14 -29.40 1.03
N ALA A 92 11.04 -28.70 1.27
CA ALA A 92 9.72 -29.13 0.84
C ALA A 92 9.60 -29.21 -0.70
N PHE A 93 10.18 -28.25 -1.43
CA PHE A 93 10.22 -28.28 -2.89
C PHE A 93 11.09 -29.44 -3.43
N GLU A 94 12.24 -29.71 -2.81
CA GLU A 94 13.09 -30.86 -3.19
C GLU A 94 12.37 -32.20 -3.01
N VAL A 95 11.64 -32.38 -1.91
CA VAL A 95 10.84 -33.60 -1.67
C VAL A 95 9.72 -33.74 -2.70
N ILE A 96 9.02 -32.65 -3.05
CA ILE A 96 7.97 -32.68 -4.09
C ILE A 96 8.57 -33.03 -5.46
N GLU A 97 9.75 -32.52 -5.78
CA GLU A 97 10.44 -32.81 -7.04
C GLU A 97 10.92 -34.27 -7.12
N LEU A 98 11.36 -34.83 -5.99
CA LEU A 98 11.66 -36.26 -5.88
C LEU A 98 10.41 -37.12 -6.04
N LEU A 99 9.32 -36.80 -5.34
CA LEU A 99 8.05 -37.51 -5.46
C LEU A 99 7.52 -37.46 -6.89
N LYS A 100 7.62 -36.32 -7.57
CA LYS A 100 7.20 -36.19 -8.97
C LYS A 100 7.97 -37.15 -9.89
N LYS A 101 9.26 -37.37 -9.66
CA LYS A 101 10.08 -38.31 -10.42
C LYS A 101 9.73 -39.77 -10.14
N ASP A 102 9.23 -40.09 -8.95
CA ASP A 102 8.75 -41.44 -8.62
C ASP A 102 7.37 -41.77 -9.23
N PHE A 103 6.64 -40.76 -9.72
CA PHE A 103 5.34 -40.91 -10.39
C PHE A 103 5.43 -40.82 -11.94
N GLU A 104 6.61 -40.62 -12.52
CA GLU A 104 6.90 -40.74 -13.97
C GLU A 104 7.56 -42.09 -14.29
#